data_AF-A0A7K5LA06-F1
#
_entry.id   AF-A0A7K5LA06-F1
#
_cell.length_a   1.000
_cell.length_b   1.000
_cell.length_c   1.000
_cell.angle_alpha   90.00
_cell.angle_beta   90.00
_cell.angle_gamma   90.00
#
_symmetry.space_group_name_H-M   'P 1'
#
loop_
_entity.id
_entity.type
_entity.pdbx_description
1 polymer ?
#
loop_
_entity_poly.entity_id
_entity_poly.type
_entity_poly.pdbx_seq_one_letter_code
_entity_poly.pdbx_strand_id
1 'polypeptide(L)' 'PITSSPPKWMAELENDDIDMLKELGSLTTANLMEKVRGLQNLAYQLGLDE' A
#
# COMPACT_ATOMS: atom_id res chain seq x y z
N PRO A 1 -16.91 -22.75 -6.23
CA PRO A 1 -17.16 -21.80 -5.11
C PRO A 1 -15.83 -21.16 -4.69
N ILE A 2 -15.68 -19.85 -4.87
CA ILE A 2 -14.52 -19.11 -4.35
C ILE A 2 -14.65 -19.20 -2.83
N THR A 3 -13.71 -19.87 -2.17
CA THR A 3 -13.72 -20.02 -0.72
C THR A 3 -13.79 -18.64 -0.07
N SER A 4 -14.82 -18.37 0.73
CA SER A 4 -15.14 -17.04 1.29
C SER A 4 -14.21 -16.61 2.43
N SER A 5 -13.04 -17.23 2.55
CA SER A 5 -12.07 -16.96 3.60
C SER A 5 -11.15 -15.83 3.12
N PRO A 6 -10.98 -14.75 3.90
CA PRO A 6 -10.00 -13.71 3.58
C PRO A 6 -8.61 -14.32 3.35
N PRO A 7 -7.82 -13.81 2.39
CA PRO A 7 -6.44 -14.23 2.19
C PRO A 7 -5.62 -14.07 3.47
N LYS A 8 -4.59 -14.90 3.66
CA LYS A 8 -3.73 -14.85 4.86
C LYS A 8 -3.09 -13.46 5.09
N TRP A 9 -2.73 -12.75 4.02
CA TRP A 9 -2.18 -11.38 4.13
C TRP A 9 -3.17 -10.37 4.71
N MET A 10 -4.47 -10.65 4.62
CA MET A 10 -5.53 -9.81 5.16
C MET A 10 -5.80 -10.08 6.65
N ALA A 11 -5.23 -11.16 7.21
CA ALA A 11 -5.46 -11.55 8.60
C ALA A 11 -4.75 -10.63 9.61
N GLU A 12 -3.75 -9.87 9.17
CA GLU A 12 -2.90 -9.02 10.00
C GLU A 12 -3.12 -7.52 9.74
N LEU A 13 -4.07 -7.18 8.86
CA LEU A 13 -4.34 -5.79 8.53
C LEU A 13 -5.25 -5.15 9.57
N GLU A 14 -4.80 -4.03 10.11
CA GLU A 14 -5.62 -3.17 10.94
C GLU A 14 -6.62 -2.38 10.07
N ASN A 15 -7.62 -1.76 10.70
CA ASN A 15 -8.59 -0.95 9.94
C ASN A 15 -7.89 0.19 9.19
N ASP A 16 -6.84 0.77 9.78
CA ASP A 16 -6.04 1.83 9.18
C ASP A 16 -5.31 1.34 7.92
N ASP A 17 -4.81 0.10 7.91
CA ASP A 17 -4.20 -0.50 6.71
C ASP A 17 -5.23 -0.68 5.59
N ILE A 18 -6.44 -1.13 5.95
CA ILE A 18 -7.53 -1.30 5.00
C ILE A 18 -7.96 0.05 4.41
N ASP A 19 -8.03 1.09 5.23
CA ASP A 19 -8.39 2.42 4.76
C ASP A 19 -7.30 3.04 3.89
N MET A 20 -6.01 2.82 4.22
CA MET A 20 -4.90 3.19 3.35
C MET A 20 -4.93 2.43 2.01
N LEU A 21 -5.27 1.14 2.01
CA LEU A 21 -5.45 0.34 0.79
C LEU A 21 -6.58 0.86 -0.08
N LYS A 22 -7.71 1.25 0.51
CA LYS A 22 -8.83 1.88 -0.21
C LYS A 22 -8.42 3.23 -0.80
N GLU A 23 -7.70 4.05 -0.03
CA GLU A 23 -7.19 5.34 -0.51
C GLU A 23 -6.32 5.14 -1.75
N LEU A 24 -5.36 4.20 -1.70
CA LEU A 24 -4.51 3.86 -2.85
C LEU A 24 -5.33 3.34 -4.05
N GLY A 25 -6.34 2.51 -3.80
CA GLY A 25 -7.22 1.97 -4.84
C GLY A 25 -8.17 3.00 -5.47
N SER A 26 -8.41 4.13 -4.81
CA SER A 26 -9.23 5.24 -5.32
C SER A 26 -8.48 6.15 -6.29
N LEU A 27 -7.15 6.04 -6.36
CA LEU A 27 -6.30 6.88 -7.21
C LEU A 27 -6.39 6.47 -8.68
N THR A 28 -6.17 7.44 -9.55
CA THR A 28 -5.85 7.14 -10.96
C THR A 28 -4.51 6.41 -11.03
N THR A 29 -4.30 5.62 -12.08
CA THR A 29 -3.01 4.92 -12.29
C THR A 29 -1.82 5.89 -12.27
N ALA A 30 -1.98 7.10 -12.83
CA ALA A 30 -0.93 8.12 -12.81
C ALA A 30 -0.57 8.55 -11.39
N ASN A 31 -1.57 8.89 -10.57
CA ASN A 31 -1.36 9.33 -9.19
C ASN A 31 -0.80 8.21 -8.31
N LEU A 32 -1.22 6.96 -8.55
CA LEU A 32 -0.67 5.79 -7.86
C LEU A 32 0.83 5.65 -8.16
N MET A 33 1.22 5.75 -9.43
CA MET A 33 2.64 5.66 -9.84
C MET A 33 3.49 6.80 -9.29
N GLU A 34 2.92 8.00 -9.17
CA GLU A 34 3.58 9.13 -8.53
C GLU A 34 3.83 8.86 -7.03
N LYS A 35 2.82 8.36 -6.31
CA LYS A 35 2.96 8.00 -4.88
C LYS A 35 3.98 6.89 -4.66
N VAL A 36 4.00 5.87 -5.53
CA VAL A 36 5.03 4.80 -5.52
C VAL A 36 6.43 5.38 -5.68
N ARG A 37 6.62 6.32 -6.61
CA ARG A 37 7.91 6.99 -6.82
C ARG A 37 8.33 7.81 -5.60
N GLY A 38 7.39 8.50 -4.97
CA GLY A 38 7.63 9.22 -3.71
C GLY A 38 8.14 8.30 -2.59
N LEU A 39 7.50 7.14 -2.41
CA LEU A 39 7.92 6.15 -1.42
C LEU A 39 9.31 5.57 -1.72
N GLN A 40 9.63 5.30 -2.99
CA GLN A 40 10.96 4.84 -3.40
C GLN A 40 12.04 5.88 -3.10
N ASN A 41 11.76 7.15 -3.37
CA ASN A 41 12.69 8.25 -3.05
C ASN A 41 12.91 8.37 -1.53
N LEU A 42 11.84 8.27 -0.74
CA LEU A 42 11.94 8.30 0.71
C LEU A 42 12.77 7.12 1.25
N ALA A 43 12.50 5.91 0.78
CA ALA A 43 13.27 4.72 1.18
C ALA A 43 14.76 4.88 0.83
N TYR A 44 15.06 5.48 -0.32
CA TYR A 44 16.42 5.79 -0.72
C TYR A 44 17.08 6.81 0.24
N GLN A 45 16.38 7.89 0.59
CA GLN A 45 16.90 8.89 1.53
C GLN A 45 17.16 8.30 2.91
N LEU A 46 16.22 7.52 3.45
CA LEU A 46 16.39 6.85 4.74
C LEU A 46 17.60 5.91 4.75
N GLY A 47 17.82 5.15 3.67
CA GLY A 47 18.99 4.28 3.55
C GLY A 47 20.33 5.02 3.37
N LEU A 48 20.31 6.33 3.08
CA LEU A 48 21.51 7.18 3.07
C LEU A 48 21.73 7.86 4.44
N ASP A 49 20.65 8.07 5.21
CA ASP A 49 20.68 8.67 6.54
C ASP A 49 21.07 7.65 7.65
N GLU A 50 21.06 6.35 7.34
CA GLU A 50 21.59 5.23 8.17
C GLU A 50 23.12 5.05 8.05
#